data_AF-X1TF34-F1
#
_entry.id   AF-X1TF34-F1
#
_cell.length_a   1.000
_cell.length_b   1.000
_cell.length_c   1.000
_cell.angle_alpha   90.00
_cell.angle_beta   90.00
_cell.angle_gamma   90.00
#
_symmetry.space_group_name_H-M   'P 1'
#
loop_
_entity.id
_entity.type
_entity.pdbx_description
1 polymer ?
#
loop_
_entity_poly.entity_id
_entity_poly.type
_entity_poly.pdbx_seq_one_letter_code
_entity_poly.pdbx_strand_id
1 'polypeptide(L)'
;MKFFMGILSMVKKERILNAINRVRQDVLPTQIDYTPEMKDKIKKLLNIEDSEVDEKLDNHIKYLPLKDIVEIDKENGIKYDIWGIGWDQILTEGFHIRYYPLLESGGLMEYKFPEPTDKLLSVIKERGQIEKDNYFL
;
A
#
# COMPACT_ATOMS: atom_id res chain seq x y z
N MET A 1 -29.97 23.26 25.07
CA MET A 1 -29.09 22.17 25.57
C MET A 1 -28.31 21.63 24.38
N LYS A 2 -27.04 22.00 24.22
CA LYS A 2 -26.19 21.49 23.13
C LYS A 2 -25.74 20.09 23.55
N PHE A 3 -26.20 19.07 22.85
CA PHE A 3 -25.64 17.72 22.98
C PHE A 3 -24.17 17.79 22.57
N PHE A 4 -23.26 17.64 23.53
CA PHE A 4 -21.90 17.21 23.26
C PHE A 4 -22.01 15.74 22.82
N MET A 5 -22.18 15.53 21.52
CA MET A 5 -21.90 14.23 20.94
C MET A 5 -20.40 14.05 21.17
N GLY A 6 -20.04 13.17 22.11
CA GLY A 6 -18.66 12.75 22.27
C GLY A 6 -18.09 12.41 20.90
N ILE A 7 -16.82 12.75 20.68
CA ILE A 7 -16.08 12.57 19.43
C ILE A 7 -16.41 11.18 18.88
N LEU A 8 -17.44 11.08 18.03
CA LEU A 8 -17.66 9.89 17.23
C LEU A 8 -16.43 9.92 16.37
N SER A 9 -15.54 8.96 16.58
CA SER A 9 -14.42 8.72 15.68
C SER A 9 -15.02 8.65 14.29
N MET A 10 -14.87 9.74 13.52
CA MET A 10 -15.23 9.73 12.11
C MET A 10 -14.46 8.57 11.52
N VAL A 11 -15.16 7.69 10.81
CA VAL A 11 -14.51 6.58 10.13
C VAL A 11 -13.41 7.16 9.26
N LYS A 12 -12.20 6.59 9.30
CA LYS A 12 -11.00 7.16 8.66
C LYS A 12 -11.25 7.53 7.19
N LYS A 13 -12.01 6.68 6.49
CA LYS A 13 -12.53 6.93 5.14
C LYS A 13 -13.32 8.23 5.00
N GLU A 14 -14.25 8.53 5.91
CA GLU A 14 -15.05 9.75 5.88
C GLU A 14 -14.19 11.01 5.99
N ARG A 15 -13.14 10.96 6.82
CA ARG A 15 -12.18 12.06 6.95
C ARG A 15 -11.49 12.35 5.62
N ILE A 16 -11.04 11.32 4.91
CA ILE A 16 -10.48 11.45 3.56
C ILE A 16 -11.50 12.04 2.59
N LEU A 17 -12.72 11.49 2.55
CA LEU A 17 -13.77 11.97 1.64
C LEU A 17 -14.12 13.44 1.88
N ASN A 18 -14.24 13.85 3.14
CA ASN A 18 -14.49 15.24 3.50
C ASN A 18 -13.33 16.15 3.07
N ALA A 19 -12.09 15.67 3.14
CA ALA A 19 -10.91 16.47 2.78
C ALA A 19 -10.86 16.68 1.26
N ILE A 20 -11.13 15.63 0.47
CA ILE A 20 -11.27 15.69 -0.99
C ILE A 20 -12.37 16.68 -1.38
N ASN A 21 -13.51 16.64 -0.68
CA ASN A 21 -14.66 17.51 -0.94
C ASN A 21 -14.53 18.91 -0.30
N ARG A 22 -13.38 19.26 0.27
CA ARG A 22 -13.10 20.57 0.89
C ARG A 22 -14.08 20.94 2.01
N VAL A 23 -14.65 19.94 2.67
CA VAL A 23 -15.46 20.11 3.88
C VAL A 23 -14.52 20.46 5.03
N ARG A 24 -14.88 21.46 5.85
CA ARG A 24 -14.09 21.86 7.02
C ARG A 24 -13.99 20.70 8.02
N GLN A 25 -12.80 20.50 8.59
CA GLN A 25 -12.53 19.47 9.58
C GLN A 25 -11.69 20.01 10.73
N ASP A 26 -11.75 19.32 11.87
CA ASP A 26 -10.95 19.66 13.05
C ASP A 26 -9.52 19.08 12.97
N VAL A 27 -9.34 18.00 12.23
CA VAL A 27 -8.05 17.31 12.03
C VAL A 27 -7.96 16.84 10.58
N LEU A 28 -6.81 17.10 9.93
CA LEU A 28 -6.54 16.63 8.58
C LEU A 28 -6.21 15.13 8.57
N PRO A 29 -6.61 14.38 7.52
CA PRO A 29 -6.22 12.99 7.40
C PRO A 29 -4.70 12.87 7.19
N THR A 30 -4.11 11.82 7.76
CA THR A 30 -2.68 11.53 7.74
C THR A 30 -2.38 10.22 7.05
N GLN A 31 -1.21 10.17 6.42
CA GLN A 31 -0.62 8.97 5.87
C GLN A 31 0.88 8.98 6.17
N ILE A 32 1.34 7.95 6.90
CA ILE A 32 2.73 7.68 7.18
C ILE A 32 3.10 6.42 6.42
N ASP A 33 3.98 6.60 5.43
CA ASP A 33 4.56 5.50 4.68
C ASP A 33 5.80 4.96 5.38
N TYR A 34 6.02 3.66 5.23
CA TYR A 34 7.11 2.95 5.87
C TYR A 34 7.62 1.85 4.95
N THR A 35 8.94 1.63 4.95
CA THR A 35 9.53 0.45 4.32
C THR A 35 9.17 -0.82 5.12
N PRO A 36 9.26 -2.02 4.54
CA PRO A 36 9.07 -3.27 5.29
C PRO A 36 9.93 -3.37 6.55
N GLU A 37 11.20 -2.91 6.47
CA GLU A 37 12.11 -2.91 7.62
C GLU A 37 11.66 -1.92 8.70
N MET A 38 11.20 -0.72 8.30
CA MET A 38 10.61 0.24 9.25
C MET A 38 9.35 -0.31 9.90
N LYS A 39 8.51 -1.03 9.16
CA LYS A 39 7.32 -1.71 9.70
C LYS A 39 7.70 -2.70 10.79
N ASP A 40 8.74 -3.51 10.56
CA ASP A 40 9.25 -4.46 11.55
C ASP A 40 9.81 -3.76 12.80
N LYS A 41 10.48 -2.62 12.65
CA LYS A 41 10.92 -1.78 13.77
C LYS A 41 9.74 -1.24 14.57
N ILE A 42 8.69 -0.73 13.89
CA ILE A 42 7.48 -0.19 14.53
C ILE A 42 6.76 -1.28 15.33
N LYS A 43 6.56 -2.47 14.75
CA LYS A 43 5.93 -3.61 15.44
C LYS A 43 6.66 -3.99 16.72
N LYS A 44 8.00 -4.08 16.66
CA LYS A 44 8.85 -4.39 17.82
C LYS A 44 8.79 -3.31 18.89
N LEU A 45 8.88 -2.04 18.49
CA LEU A 45 8.88 -0.90 19.42
C LEU A 45 7.55 -0.73 20.14
N LEU A 46 6.44 -0.95 19.43
CA LEU A 46 5.09 -0.80 19.98
C LEU A 46 4.51 -2.10 20.56
N ASN A 47 5.19 -3.24 20.35
CA ASN A 47 4.73 -4.57 20.71
C ASN A 47 3.32 -4.88 20.16
N ILE A 48 3.17 -4.74 18.84
CA ILE A 48 1.90 -4.91 18.11
C ILE A 48 2.06 -5.85 16.91
N GLU A 49 0.94 -6.37 16.44
CA GLU A 49 0.87 -7.19 15.24
C GLU A 49 0.87 -6.36 13.95
N ASP A 50 1.19 -7.01 12.83
CA ASP A 50 1.26 -6.36 11.51
C ASP A 50 -0.06 -5.69 11.08
N SER A 51 -1.18 -6.29 11.47
CA SER A 51 -2.53 -5.79 11.21
C SER A 51 -2.87 -4.51 11.96
N GLU A 52 -2.15 -4.22 13.05
CA GLU A 52 -2.45 -3.07 13.93
C GLU A 52 -1.63 -1.83 13.57
N VAL A 53 -0.59 -1.95 12.74
CA VAL A 53 0.35 -0.85 12.45
C VAL A 53 -0.36 0.39 11.92
N ASP A 54 -1.21 0.25 10.90
CA ASP A 54 -1.94 1.38 10.31
C ASP A 54 -2.93 2.01 11.29
N GLU A 55 -3.47 1.22 12.22
CA GLU A 55 -4.32 1.72 13.29
C GLU A 55 -3.51 2.55 14.30
N LYS A 56 -2.37 2.03 14.75
CA LYS A 56 -1.52 2.69 15.76
C LYS A 56 -0.83 3.94 15.23
N LEU A 57 -0.55 4.03 13.93
CA LEU A 57 0.01 5.21 13.29
C LEU A 57 -1.06 6.25 12.89
N ASP A 58 -2.33 5.96 13.15
CA ASP A 58 -3.47 6.77 12.69
C ASP A 58 -3.43 7.04 11.18
N ASN A 59 -3.04 6.03 10.39
CA ASN A 59 -3.13 6.10 8.94
C ASN A 59 -4.59 6.08 8.52
N HIS A 60 -4.97 6.99 7.64
CA HIS A 60 -6.34 7.11 7.14
C HIS A 60 -6.55 6.44 5.76
N ILE A 61 -5.44 6.13 5.08
CA ILE A 61 -5.39 5.37 3.84
C ILE A 61 -4.74 4.03 4.16
N LYS A 62 -5.21 2.94 3.54
CA LYS A 62 -4.63 1.61 3.71
C LYS A 62 -4.22 1.04 2.37
N TYR A 63 -2.91 0.86 2.19
CA TYR A 63 -2.38 0.15 1.03
C TYR A 63 -2.73 -1.33 1.10
N LEU A 64 -3.38 -1.83 0.06
CA LEU A 64 -3.61 -3.26 -0.09
C LEU A 64 -2.36 -3.89 -0.70
N PRO A 65 -1.64 -4.76 0.04
CA PRO A 65 -0.41 -5.34 -0.48
C PRO A 65 -0.73 -6.25 -1.66
N LEU A 66 0.06 -6.06 -2.72
CA LEU A 66 0.04 -6.87 -3.92
C LEU A 66 0.85 -8.15 -3.69
N LYS A 67 0.31 -9.31 -4.12
CA LYS A 67 1.10 -10.53 -4.29
C LYS A 67 1.49 -10.67 -5.75
N ASP A 68 2.31 -9.74 -6.19
CA ASP A 68 2.70 -9.49 -7.57
C ASP A 68 4.07 -10.07 -7.95
N ILE A 69 4.64 -10.88 -7.06
CA ILE A 69 5.98 -11.43 -7.25
C ILE A 69 5.87 -12.72 -8.04
N VAL A 70 6.49 -12.72 -9.21
CA VAL A 70 6.44 -13.85 -10.14
C VAL A 70 7.71 -14.71 -10.07
N GLU A 71 8.86 -14.10 -9.78
CA GLU A 71 10.14 -14.79 -9.75
C GLU A 71 11.09 -14.17 -8.71
N ILE A 72 11.94 -15.01 -8.11
CA ILE A 72 13.02 -14.60 -7.21
C ILE A 72 14.33 -15.22 -7.70
N ASP A 73 15.23 -14.38 -8.20
CA ASP A 73 16.62 -14.73 -8.46
C ASP A 73 17.43 -14.54 -7.18
N LYS A 74 17.65 -15.65 -6.47
CA LYS A 74 18.41 -15.64 -5.20
C LYS A 74 19.89 -15.40 -5.39
N GLU A 75 20.44 -15.76 -6.55
CA GLU A 75 21.88 -15.64 -6.82
C GLU A 75 22.25 -14.18 -6.99
N ASN A 76 21.44 -13.43 -7.74
CA ASN A 76 21.68 -12.01 -7.99
C ASN A 76 20.96 -11.08 -7.00
N GLY A 77 20.13 -11.64 -6.10
CA GLY A 77 19.36 -10.87 -5.13
C GLY A 77 18.28 -10.00 -5.79
N ILE A 78 17.63 -10.50 -6.83
CA ILE A 78 16.63 -9.77 -7.62
C ILE A 78 15.25 -10.40 -7.46
N LYS A 79 14.22 -9.57 -7.31
CA LYS A 79 12.82 -9.97 -7.22
C LYS A 79 12.07 -9.39 -8.40
N TYR A 80 11.43 -10.24 -9.22
CA TYR A 80 10.66 -9.76 -10.37
C TYR A 80 9.18 -9.66 -10.04
N ASP A 81 8.58 -8.53 -10.37
CA ASP A 81 7.13 -8.34 -10.29
C ASP A 81 6.40 -8.76 -11.57
N ILE A 82 5.07 -8.68 -11.57
CA ILE A 82 4.23 -9.01 -12.76
C ILE A 82 4.51 -8.13 -13.97
N TRP A 83 5.10 -6.94 -13.77
CA TRP A 83 5.49 -6.06 -14.85
C TRP A 83 6.88 -6.42 -15.37
N GLY A 84 7.53 -7.45 -14.82
CA GLY A 84 8.89 -7.83 -15.18
C GLY A 84 9.93 -6.84 -14.68
N ILE A 85 9.60 -5.94 -13.76
CA ILE A 85 10.58 -5.05 -13.12
C ILE A 85 11.37 -5.88 -12.11
N GLY A 86 12.70 -5.85 -12.18
CA GLY A 86 13.56 -6.50 -11.21
C GLY A 86 13.92 -5.52 -10.09
N TRP A 87 13.51 -5.84 -8.87
CA TRP A 87 13.76 -5.07 -7.65
C TRP A 87 14.95 -5.65 -6.88
N ASP A 88 15.82 -4.78 -6.37
CA ASP A 88 16.93 -5.16 -5.50
C ASP A 88 16.40 -5.68 -4.15
N GLN A 89 16.84 -6.86 -3.72
CA GLN A 89 16.48 -7.43 -2.41
C GLN A 89 17.50 -7.11 -1.32
N ILE A 90 18.66 -6.61 -1.69
CA ILE A 90 19.77 -6.31 -0.77
C ILE A 90 19.67 -4.85 -0.33
N LEU A 91 19.44 -3.94 -1.27
CA LEU A 91 19.19 -2.53 -1.01
C LEU A 91 17.68 -2.29 -0.95
N THR A 92 17.14 -2.30 0.27
CA THR A 92 15.69 -2.18 0.53
C THR A 92 15.24 -0.75 0.89
N GLU A 93 16.18 0.18 1.04
CA GLU A 93 15.89 1.57 1.38
C GLU A 93 15.60 2.41 0.12
N GLY A 94 14.34 2.40 -0.31
CA GLY A 94 13.88 3.13 -1.49
C GLY A 94 13.61 2.22 -2.69
N PHE A 95 13.46 2.82 -3.87
CA PHE A 95 13.10 2.12 -5.10
C PHE A 95 14.35 1.76 -5.92
N HIS A 96 14.99 0.65 -5.56
CA HIS A 96 16.18 0.16 -6.27
C HIS A 96 15.79 -0.83 -7.38
N ILE A 97 15.75 -0.34 -8.61
CA ILE A 97 15.47 -1.16 -9.79
C ILE A 97 16.78 -1.67 -10.40
N ARG A 98 16.86 -3.00 -10.56
CA ARG A 98 18.01 -3.74 -11.12
C ARG A 98 17.76 -4.23 -12.54
N TYR A 99 16.50 -4.42 -12.92
CA TYR A 99 16.13 -4.82 -14.28
C TYR A 99 14.93 -4.02 -14.78
N TYR A 100 15.06 -3.53 -16.01
CA TYR A 100 14.13 -2.62 -16.66
C TYR A 100 13.63 -3.31 -17.94
N PRO A 101 12.42 -3.89 -17.95
CA PRO A 101 11.93 -4.72 -19.05
C PRO A 101 11.77 -3.95 -20.36
N LEU A 102 11.70 -2.62 -20.30
CA LEU A 102 11.52 -1.74 -21.44
C LEU A 102 12.77 -0.97 -21.85
N LEU A 103 13.89 -1.09 -21.12
CA LEU A 103 15.07 -0.24 -21.36
C LEU A 103 15.66 -0.44 -22.77
N GLU A 104 15.72 -1.69 -23.21
CA GLU A 104 16.24 -2.09 -24.53
C GLU A 104 15.13 -2.37 -25.55
N SER A 105 13.86 -2.14 -25.16
CA SER A 105 12.73 -2.43 -26.04
C SER A 105 12.57 -1.32 -27.09
N GLY A 106 12.45 -1.72 -28.36
CA GLY A 106 12.20 -0.79 -29.47
C GLY A 106 10.79 -0.16 -29.46
N GLY A 107 9.90 -0.58 -28.55
CA GLY A 107 8.57 -0.02 -28.37
C GLY A 107 7.67 -0.88 -27.49
N LEU A 108 6.58 -0.28 -27.00
CA LEU A 108 5.64 -0.94 -26.06
C LEU A 108 4.86 -2.12 -26.66
N MET A 109 4.93 -2.33 -27.97
CA MET A 109 4.11 -3.32 -28.68
C MET A 109 4.49 -4.78 -28.36
N GLU A 110 5.75 -5.02 -28.01
CA GLU A 110 6.25 -6.35 -27.67
C GLU A 110 6.05 -6.69 -26.19
N TYR A 111 5.82 -5.66 -25.37
CA TYR A 111 5.62 -5.84 -23.94
C TYR A 111 4.18 -6.23 -23.63
N LYS A 112 4.02 -7.35 -22.93
CA LYS A 112 2.71 -7.82 -22.49
C LYS A 112 2.41 -7.25 -21.11
N PHE A 113 1.53 -6.26 -21.06
CA PHE A 113 1.00 -5.77 -19.79
C PHE A 113 0.12 -6.84 -19.10
N PRO A 114 0.12 -6.90 -17.76
CA PRO A 114 -0.86 -7.65 -16.97
C PRO A 114 -2.30 -7.29 -17.34
N GLU A 115 -3.17 -8.29 -17.38
CA GLU A 115 -4.59 -8.12 -17.71
C GLU A 115 -5.43 -7.85 -16.46
N PRO A 116 -6.53 -7.08 -16.55
CA PRO A 116 -7.43 -6.81 -15.42
C PRO A 116 -7.98 -8.06 -14.70
N THR A 117 -8.02 -9.20 -15.39
CA THR A 117 -8.50 -10.48 -14.89
C THR A 117 -7.42 -11.33 -14.23
N ASP A 118 -6.16 -10.87 -14.22
CA ASP A 118 -5.08 -11.61 -13.59
C ASP A 118 -5.34 -11.80 -12.10
N LYS A 119 -4.91 -12.96 -11.57
CA LYS A 119 -5.13 -13.39 -10.18
C LYS A 119 -4.74 -12.34 -9.13
N LEU A 120 -3.82 -11.44 -9.47
CA LEU A 120 -3.41 -10.36 -8.59
C LEU A 120 -4.58 -9.41 -8.27
N LEU A 121 -5.31 -8.97 -9.29
CA LEU A 121 -6.36 -7.96 -9.13
C LEU A 121 -7.58 -8.53 -8.41
N SER A 122 -7.81 -9.86 -8.50
CA SER A 122 -8.85 -10.53 -7.73
C SER A 122 -8.54 -10.61 -6.23
N VAL A 123 -7.28 -10.83 -5.84
CA VAL A 123 -6.85 -10.82 -4.42
C VAL A 123 -7.02 -9.43 -3.80
N ILE A 124 -6.69 -8.36 -4.54
CA ILE A 124 -6.94 -6.99 -4.09
C ILE A 124 -8.43 -6.77 -3.88
N LYS A 125 -9.27 -7.21 -4.83
CA LYS A 125 -10.73 -7.02 -4.76
C LYS A 125 -11.33 -7.70 -3.54
N GLU A 126 -10.86 -8.90 -3.21
CA GLU A 126 -11.29 -9.63 -2.01
C GLU A 126 -10.86 -8.91 -0.72
N ARG A 127 -9.57 -8.54 -0.59
CA ARG A 127 -9.07 -7.83 0.60
C ARG A 127 -9.69 -6.45 0.76
N GLY A 128 -9.86 -5.73 -0.34
CA GLY A 128 -10.50 -4.43 -0.35
C GLY A 128 -11.94 -4.50 0.14
N GLN A 129 -12.66 -5.59 -0.12
CA GLN A 129 -14.02 -5.75 0.39
C GLN A 129 -14.10 -5.78 1.93
N ILE A 130 -13.04 -6.22 2.61
CA ILE A 130 -12.96 -6.27 4.09
C ILE A 130 -12.66 -4.87 4.66
N GLU A 131 -11.78 -4.12 4.00
CA GLU A 131 -11.21 -2.89 4.54
C GLU A 131 -11.95 -1.62 4.09
N LYS A 132 -12.71 -1.69 3.00
CA LYS A 132 -13.31 -0.54 2.29
C LYS A 132 -14.26 0.30 3.13
N ASP A 133 -14.82 -0.25 4.21
CA ASP A 133 -15.77 0.49 5.03
C ASP A 133 -15.04 1.39 6.03
N ASN A 134 -13.85 0.96 6.48
CA ASN A 134 -13.05 1.67 7.48
C ASN A 134 -12.00 2.60 6.87
N TYR A 135 -11.32 2.15 5.80
CA TYR A 135 -10.20 2.86 5.18
C TYR A 135 -10.57 3.40 3.80
N PHE A 136 -9.89 4.49 3.41
CA PHE A 136 -9.74 4.80 1.99
C PHE A 136 -8.70 3.86 1.41
N LEU A 137 -9.06 3.16 0.32
CA LEU A 137 -8.23 2.16 -0.35
C LEU A 137 -7.68 2.69 -1.66
#